data_AF-A0AAP0PPQ5-F1
#
_entry.id   AF-A0AAP0PPQ5-F1
#
_cell.length_a   1.000
_cell.length_b   1.000
_cell.length_c   1.000
_cell.angle_alpha   90.00
_cell.angle_beta   90.00
_cell.angle_gamma   90.00
#
_symmetry.space_group_name_H-M   'P 1'
#
loop_
_entity.id
_entity.type
_entity.pdbx_description
1 polymer ?
#
loop_
_entity_poly.entity_id
_entity_poly.type
_entity_poly.pdbx_seq_one_letter_code
_entity_poly.pdbx_strand_id
1 'polypeptide(L)'
;MAIASFLLALFLFLNLDVEQGAAAAASSSAAKSEGVEITYGSVLKLMHERTKFRLHSHDVPYGSGSGQQSVTGFSNVDDANSYWIVRAVPDSSDKQGNAITSGTVIRLQHMKTRKWLHSHLHASPISGNLEVSCFGSDSDSDTGDHWMVEIEGSGKTWKQDQRIRLRHLDTGGYLHSHDKKYTRIAGGQQEVCGVREKKPDNVWVAAEGVYLPVTEKK
;
A
#
# COMPACT_ATOMS: atom_id res chain seq x y z
N MET A 1 44.52 -80.49 -18.50
CA MET A 1 45.75 -79.69 -18.24
C MET A 1 45.53 -78.31 -18.84
N ALA A 2 45.84 -77.19 -18.20
CA ALA A 2 46.47 -77.00 -16.88
C ALA A 2 45.45 -76.64 -15.76
N ILE A 3 45.94 -76.32 -14.56
CA ILE A 3 45.21 -75.97 -13.32
C ILE A 3 45.96 -74.79 -12.65
N ALA A 4 45.29 -74.09 -11.71
CA ALA A 4 45.82 -73.10 -10.75
C ALA A 4 45.82 -71.62 -11.19
N SER A 5 45.56 -70.63 -10.32
CA SER A 5 44.95 -70.63 -8.97
C SER A 5 44.66 -69.20 -8.46
N PHE A 6 43.61 -69.03 -7.63
CA PHE A 6 43.40 -67.93 -6.63
C PHE A 6 43.26 -66.49 -7.23
N LEU A 7 42.56 -65.47 -6.70
CA LEU A 7 41.75 -65.14 -5.49
C LEU A 7 40.89 -63.87 -5.87
N LEU A 8 39.96 -63.23 -5.14
CA LEU A 8 39.31 -63.34 -3.81
C LEU A 8 37.97 -62.54 -3.85
N ALA A 9 36.89 -63.04 -3.22
CA ALA A 9 35.62 -62.33 -2.93
C ALA A 9 34.78 -61.83 -4.15
N LEU A 10 33.50 -61.48 -4.03
CA LEU A 10 32.60 -61.42 -2.86
C LEU A 10 31.24 -62.05 -3.20
N PHE A 11 30.69 -62.87 -2.29
CA PHE A 11 29.33 -63.45 -2.39
C PHE A 11 28.29 -62.48 -1.81
N LEU A 12 26.99 -62.78 -2.01
CA LEU A 12 25.79 -62.12 -1.44
C LEU A 12 25.19 -60.95 -2.24
N PHE A 13 24.44 -61.29 -3.30
CA PHE A 13 23.11 -60.70 -3.49
C PHE A 13 22.09 -61.66 -2.87
N LEU A 14 21.60 -61.33 -1.68
CA LEU A 14 20.58 -62.09 -0.96
C LEU A 14 19.35 -61.19 -0.79
N ASN A 15 18.16 -61.80 -0.77
CA ASN A 15 16.85 -61.15 -0.75
C ASN A 15 16.76 -59.92 0.16
N LEU A 16 16.07 -58.88 -0.33
CA LEU A 16 15.63 -57.76 0.47
C LEU A 16 14.11 -57.61 0.26
N ASP A 17 13.36 -57.81 1.34
CA ASP A 17 11.91 -57.80 1.34
C ASP A 17 11.32 -56.40 1.08
N VAL A 18 10.04 -56.40 0.68
CA VAL A 18 9.25 -55.16 0.54
C VAL A 18 8.82 -54.70 1.93
N GLU A 19 9.58 -53.78 2.54
CA GLU A 19 9.14 -53.08 3.74
C GLU A 19 8.52 -51.71 3.39
N GLN A 20 7.25 -51.53 3.77
CA GLN A 20 6.39 -50.47 3.23
C GLN A 20 6.53 -49.15 4.02
N GLY A 21 7.64 -48.45 3.81
CA GLY A 21 7.94 -47.16 4.43
C GLY A 21 6.94 -46.06 4.04
N ALA A 22 5.96 -45.80 4.92
CA ALA A 22 4.98 -44.72 4.74
C ALA A 22 5.62 -43.34 4.93
N ALA A 23 6.18 -42.77 3.86
CA ALA A 23 6.71 -41.42 3.84
C ALA A 23 5.57 -40.39 4.05
N ALA A 24 5.40 -39.93 5.29
CA ALA A 24 4.48 -38.85 5.61
C ALA A 24 4.92 -37.58 4.88
N ALA A 25 4.18 -37.20 3.84
CA ALA A 25 4.40 -35.97 3.10
C ALA A 25 4.15 -34.77 4.03
N ALA A 26 5.24 -34.26 4.62
CA ALA A 26 5.22 -33.05 5.41
C ALA A 26 4.79 -31.88 4.51
N SER A 27 3.49 -31.59 4.52
CA SER A 27 2.92 -30.45 3.82
C SER A 27 3.51 -29.19 4.44
N SER A 28 4.57 -28.67 3.82
CA SER A 28 5.09 -27.35 4.10
C SER A 28 4.09 -26.34 3.60
N SER A 29 3.00 -26.16 4.36
CA SER A 29 2.16 -24.98 4.26
C SER A 29 3.07 -23.79 4.51
N ALA A 30 3.54 -23.16 3.44
CA ALA A 30 4.23 -21.90 3.51
C ALA A 30 3.28 -20.94 4.21
N ALA A 31 3.54 -20.68 5.50
CA ALA A 31 2.75 -19.75 6.27
C ALA A 31 2.79 -18.44 5.50
N LYS A 32 1.62 -17.99 5.00
CA LYS A 32 1.51 -16.65 4.45
C LYS A 32 2.04 -15.73 5.54
N SER A 33 3.11 -15.00 5.24
CA SER A 33 3.64 -14.01 6.17
C SER A 33 2.49 -13.08 6.54
N GLU A 34 2.07 -13.12 7.81
CA GLU A 34 1.04 -12.22 8.31
C GLU A 34 1.55 -10.80 8.08
N GLY A 35 0.94 -10.12 7.11
CA GLY A 35 1.47 -8.87 6.56
C GLY A 35 1.65 -7.83 7.66
N VAL A 36 2.75 -7.06 7.58
CA VAL A 36 3.11 -6.07 8.60
C VAL A 36 1.94 -5.11 8.80
N GLU A 37 1.45 -4.99 10.04
CA GLU A 37 0.31 -4.14 10.35
C GLU A 37 0.68 -2.67 10.24
N ILE A 38 -0.24 -1.88 9.67
CA ILE A 38 -0.06 -0.46 9.45
C ILE A 38 -0.70 0.29 10.62
N THR A 39 0.16 0.96 11.36
CA THR A 39 -0.16 1.67 12.60
C THR A 39 -0.05 3.17 12.40
N TYR A 40 -0.75 3.96 13.21
CA TYR A 40 -0.58 5.41 13.19
C TYR A 40 0.87 5.81 13.48
N GLY A 41 1.36 6.83 12.77
CA GLY A 41 2.76 7.24 12.79
C GLY A 41 3.67 6.47 11.83
N SER A 42 3.20 5.37 11.22
CA SER A 42 3.92 4.70 10.14
C SER A 42 4.07 5.61 8.93
N VAL A 43 5.21 5.52 8.24
CA VAL A 43 5.49 6.23 6.99
C VAL A 43 5.44 5.22 5.85
N LEU A 44 4.71 5.50 4.78
CA LEU A 44 4.51 4.57 3.66
C LEU A 44 4.48 5.28 2.32
N LYS A 45 4.64 4.53 1.24
CA LYS A 45 4.21 4.95 -0.10
C LYS A 45 2.90 4.24 -0.43
N LEU A 46 1.99 4.96 -1.06
CA LEU A 46 0.70 4.40 -1.49
C LEU A 46 0.76 4.13 -2.99
N MET A 47 0.86 2.85 -3.38
CA MET A 47 0.96 2.42 -4.77
C MET A 47 -0.44 2.18 -5.36
N HIS A 48 -0.74 2.80 -6.50
CA HIS A 48 -1.96 2.55 -7.26
C HIS A 48 -1.92 1.12 -7.86
N GLU A 49 -2.93 0.30 -7.60
CA GLU A 49 -2.89 -1.13 -7.93
C GLU A 49 -2.67 -1.38 -9.43
N ARG A 50 -3.39 -0.65 -10.30
CA ARG A 50 -3.35 -0.93 -11.74
C ARG A 50 -2.10 -0.41 -12.42
N THR A 51 -1.67 0.83 -12.14
CA THR A 51 -0.57 1.48 -12.86
C THR A 51 0.80 1.32 -12.19
N LYS A 52 0.83 0.90 -10.91
CA LYS A 52 2.03 0.82 -10.06
C LYS A 52 2.73 2.17 -9.78
N PHE A 53 2.08 3.28 -10.10
CA PHE A 53 2.55 4.61 -9.75
C PHE A 53 2.28 4.87 -8.24
N ARG A 54 3.16 5.60 -7.56
CA ARG A 54 3.01 5.99 -6.15
C ARG A 54 2.28 7.32 -6.05
N LEU A 55 1.46 7.49 -5.02
CA LEU A 55 0.88 8.77 -4.63
C LEU A 55 2.03 9.74 -4.28
N HIS A 56 2.08 10.88 -4.97
CA HIS A 56 3.21 11.80 -5.00
C HIS A 56 2.74 13.26 -4.95
N SER A 57 3.42 14.08 -4.16
CA SER A 57 3.17 15.53 -4.07
C SER A 57 4.48 16.31 -4.09
N HIS A 58 4.46 17.52 -4.65
CA HIS A 58 5.66 18.33 -4.83
C HIS A 58 5.28 19.81 -4.84
N ASP A 59 6.26 20.71 -4.71
CA ASP A 59 5.99 22.14 -4.50
C ASP A 59 5.66 22.89 -5.80
N VAL A 60 4.58 22.47 -6.43
CA VAL A 60 3.96 23.04 -7.62
C VAL A 60 2.45 23.05 -7.40
N PRO A 61 1.78 24.23 -7.45
CA PRO A 61 0.34 24.31 -7.38
C PRO A 61 -0.33 23.94 -8.71
N TYR A 62 -1.62 23.60 -8.65
CA TYR A 62 -2.45 23.53 -9.85
C TYR A 62 -2.64 24.94 -10.46
N GLY A 63 -2.64 25.03 -11.80
CA GLY A 63 -3.02 26.24 -12.53
C GLY A 63 -4.54 26.36 -12.78
N SER A 64 -5.34 25.57 -12.08
CA SER A 64 -6.77 25.36 -12.28
C SER A 64 -7.43 24.92 -10.97
N GLY A 65 -8.76 24.84 -10.94
CA GLY A 65 -9.50 24.32 -9.79
C GLY A 65 -9.26 25.19 -8.56
N SER A 66 -8.70 24.63 -7.49
CA SER A 66 -8.46 25.33 -6.23
C SER A 66 -7.18 26.19 -6.19
N GLY A 67 -6.22 25.94 -7.08
CA GLY A 67 -4.88 26.52 -6.99
C GLY A 67 -3.99 25.97 -5.86
N GLN A 68 -4.43 24.94 -5.13
CA GLN A 68 -3.64 24.29 -4.07
C GLN A 68 -2.46 23.46 -4.64
N GLN A 69 -1.59 22.94 -3.76
CA GLN A 69 -0.44 22.12 -4.14
C GLN A 69 -0.90 20.83 -4.83
N SER A 70 -0.23 20.44 -5.92
CA SER A 70 -0.67 19.33 -6.77
C SER A 70 -0.39 17.95 -6.16
N VAL A 71 -1.27 16.98 -6.48
CA VAL A 71 -1.12 15.56 -6.11
C VAL A 71 -1.24 14.72 -7.37
N THR A 72 -0.38 13.70 -7.47
CA THR A 72 -0.07 13.01 -8.72
C THR A 72 0.26 11.55 -8.47
N GLY A 73 0.23 10.74 -9.54
CA GLY A 73 0.90 9.45 -9.57
C GLY A 73 2.31 9.62 -10.13
N PHE A 74 3.34 9.12 -9.44
CA PHE A 74 4.72 9.11 -9.93
C PHE A 74 5.25 7.69 -10.16
N SER A 75 6.01 7.50 -11.23
CA SER A 75 6.47 6.17 -11.68
C SER A 75 7.74 5.68 -10.99
N ASN A 76 8.59 6.60 -10.50
CA ASN A 76 9.84 6.22 -9.84
C ASN A 76 9.54 5.45 -8.54
N VAL A 77 10.34 4.42 -8.27
CA VAL A 77 10.32 3.69 -6.99
C VAL A 77 11.05 4.52 -5.94
N ASP A 78 12.28 4.93 -6.22
CA ASP A 78 13.16 5.59 -5.25
C ASP A 78 13.00 7.11 -5.30
N ASP A 79 11.91 7.58 -4.70
CA ASP A 79 11.57 8.99 -4.56
C ASP A 79 11.07 9.30 -3.14
N ALA A 80 11.55 10.43 -2.60
CA ALA A 80 11.21 10.91 -1.27
C ALA A 80 9.91 11.75 -1.23
N ASN A 81 9.47 12.30 -2.37
CA ASN A 81 8.21 13.02 -2.51
C ASN A 81 6.97 12.08 -2.53
N SER A 82 7.19 10.77 -2.50
CA SER A 82 6.15 9.73 -2.50
C SER A 82 5.85 9.18 -1.09
N TYR A 83 6.50 9.70 -0.04
CA TYR A 83 6.29 9.27 1.35
C TYR A 83 5.20 10.07 2.07
N TRP A 84 4.29 9.34 2.70
CA TRP A 84 3.19 9.87 3.50
C TRP A 84 3.22 9.27 4.89
N ILE A 85 3.06 10.10 5.93
CA ILE A 85 2.89 9.62 7.31
C ILE A 85 1.40 9.51 7.64
N VAL A 86 1.00 8.36 8.18
CA VAL A 86 -0.38 8.10 8.58
C VAL A 86 -0.65 8.75 9.94
N ARG A 87 -1.68 9.59 10.02
CA ARG A 87 -2.07 10.33 11.23
C ARG A 87 -3.53 10.06 11.57
N ALA A 88 -3.86 10.13 12.85
CA ALA A 88 -5.26 10.17 13.28
C ALA A 88 -5.89 11.55 13.01
N VAL A 89 -7.21 11.59 13.00
CA VAL A 89 -7.97 12.86 13.03
C VAL A 89 -7.73 13.61 14.36
N PRO A 90 -7.92 14.94 14.41
CA PRO A 90 -7.86 15.70 15.66
C PRO A 90 -8.80 15.11 16.73
N ASP A 91 -8.46 15.34 18.00
CA ASP A 91 -9.24 14.96 19.20
C ASP A 91 -9.61 13.48 19.36
N SER A 92 -9.10 12.59 18.50
CA SER A 92 -9.22 11.14 18.65
C SER A 92 -8.35 10.61 19.81
N SER A 93 -8.74 9.47 20.37
CA SER A 93 -7.98 8.76 21.40
C SER A 93 -6.87 7.83 20.84
N ASP A 94 -6.70 7.81 19.52
CA ASP A 94 -5.73 6.98 18.82
C ASP A 94 -4.31 7.54 18.92
N LYS A 95 -3.34 6.64 19.16
CA LYS A 95 -1.93 6.97 19.41
C LYS A 95 -1.03 6.29 18.38
N GLN A 96 0.22 6.78 18.26
CA GLN A 96 1.22 6.12 17.43
C GLN A 96 1.43 4.67 17.86
N GLY A 97 1.56 3.77 16.89
CA GLY A 97 1.59 2.32 17.11
C GLY A 97 0.21 1.65 17.24
N ASN A 98 -0.91 2.37 17.41
CA ASN A 98 -2.21 1.70 17.34
C ASN A 98 -2.51 1.27 15.90
N ALA A 99 -2.96 0.02 15.72
CA ALA A 99 -3.31 -0.56 14.43
C ALA A 99 -4.59 0.06 13.85
N ILE A 100 -4.63 0.20 12.52
CA ILE A 100 -5.73 0.84 11.79
C ILE A 100 -6.68 -0.24 11.26
N THR A 101 -8.00 -0.04 11.40
CA THR A 101 -9.02 -1.00 10.96
C THR A 101 -9.83 -0.51 9.76
N SER A 102 -10.49 -1.42 9.04
CA SER A 102 -11.46 -1.02 8.00
C SER A 102 -12.61 -0.20 8.62
N GLY A 103 -12.93 0.94 8.01
CA GLY A 103 -13.88 1.94 8.54
C GLY A 103 -13.23 3.03 9.40
N THR A 104 -11.96 2.89 9.79
CA THR A 104 -11.23 3.95 10.52
C THR A 104 -10.98 5.16 9.60
N VAL A 105 -11.14 6.36 10.15
CA VAL A 105 -10.84 7.64 9.47
C VAL A 105 -9.43 8.07 9.81
N ILE A 106 -8.62 8.35 8.78
CA ILE A 106 -7.24 8.77 8.89
C ILE A 106 -7.02 10.11 8.16
N ARG A 107 -5.88 10.73 8.44
CA ARG A 107 -5.27 11.76 7.59
C ARG A 107 -3.93 11.26 7.06
N LEU A 108 -3.59 11.61 5.83
CA LEU A 108 -2.27 11.35 5.25
C LEU A 108 -1.52 12.67 5.10
N GLN A 109 -0.35 12.80 5.74
CA GLN A 109 0.49 13.99 5.61
C GLN A 109 1.67 13.69 4.70
N HIS A 110 1.86 14.49 3.65
CA HIS A 110 3.03 14.39 2.79
C HIS A 110 4.29 14.78 3.58
N MET A 111 5.28 13.87 3.63
CA MET A 111 6.44 14.01 4.51
C MET A 111 7.23 15.29 4.25
N LYS A 112 7.44 15.66 2.97
CA LYS A 112 8.35 16.73 2.58
C LYS A 112 7.74 18.13 2.69
N THR A 113 6.47 18.32 2.29
CA THR A 113 5.82 19.64 2.31
C THR A 113 4.96 19.88 3.55
N ARG A 114 4.84 18.89 4.45
CA ARG A 114 4.02 18.90 5.68
C ARG A 114 2.51 19.12 5.45
N LYS A 115 2.06 19.12 4.19
CA LYS A 115 0.67 19.28 3.77
C LYS A 115 -0.12 17.98 3.87
N TRP A 116 -1.43 18.10 4.02
CA TRP A 116 -2.37 16.98 4.09
C TRP A 116 -2.88 16.59 2.71
N LEU A 117 -3.17 15.30 2.51
CA LEU A 117 -3.92 14.83 1.34
C LEU A 117 -5.37 15.30 1.48
N HIS A 118 -5.80 16.16 0.56
CA HIS A 118 -7.04 16.92 0.68
C HIS A 118 -7.96 16.70 -0.53
N SER A 119 -9.28 16.84 -0.36
CA SER A 119 -10.23 16.85 -1.48
C SER A 119 -11.48 17.68 -1.18
N HIS A 120 -12.11 18.20 -2.23
CA HIS A 120 -13.15 19.22 -2.17
C HIS A 120 -13.96 19.27 -3.47
N LEU A 121 -14.94 20.17 -3.57
CA LEU A 121 -15.83 20.32 -4.72
C LEU A 121 -15.23 21.14 -5.89
N HIS A 122 -13.91 21.07 -6.08
CA HIS A 122 -13.22 21.58 -7.28
C HIS A 122 -13.10 20.48 -8.35
N ALA A 123 -13.00 20.89 -9.63
CA ALA A 123 -12.84 19.97 -10.76
C ALA A 123 -11.36 19.62 -11.00
N SER A 124 -11.05 18.33 -11.17
CA SER A 124 -9.69 17.84 -11.35
C SER A 124 -9.08 18.22 -12.71
N PRO A 125 -7.76 18.46 -12.82
CA PRO A 125 -7.20 19.22 -13.95
C PRO A 125 -7.24 18.56 -15.34
N ILE A 126 -7.40 17.24 -15.44
CA ILE A 126 -7.43 16.52 -16.73
C ILE A 126 -8.76 15.82 -16.98
N SER A 127 -9.39 15.24 -15.95
CA SER A 127 -10.65 14.49 -16.10
C SER A 127 -11.91 15.17 -15.58
N GLY A 128 -11.82 16.32 -14.89
CA GLY A 128 -12.99 17.01 -14.34
C GLY A 128 -13.73 16.23 -13.25
N ASN A 129 -13.05 15.27 -12.61
CA ASN A 129 -13.55 14.57 -11.42
C ASN A 129 -13.38 15.48 -10.18
N LEU A 130 -13.53 14.95 -8.96
CA LEU A 130 -13.18 15.74 -7.77
C LEU A 130 -11.67 15.98 -7.74
N GLU A 131 -11.24 17.21 -7.51
CA GLU A 131 -9.82 17.54 -7.32
C GLU A 131 -9.29 16.89 -6.03
N VAL A 132 -8.07 16.38 -6.10
CA VAL A 132 -7.28 15.92 -4.94
C VAL A 132 -5.99 16.72 -4.92
N SER A 133 -5.65 17.27 -3.76
CA SER A 133 -4.64 18.30 -3.59
C SER A 133 -3.83 18.08 -2.30
N CYS A 134 -2.81 18.91 -2.11
CA CYS A 134 -2.13 19.05 -0.83
C CYS A 134 -2.47 20.41 -0.18
N PHE A 135 -3.12 20.35 0.98
CA PHE A 135 -3.62 21.51 1.72
C PHE A 135 -2.93 21.70 3.09
N GLY A 136 -3.14 22.87 3.70
CA GLY A 136 -2.82 23.10 5.11
C GLY A 136 -1.33 23.04 5.47
N SER A 137 -1.07 22.68 6.74
CA SER A 137 0.25 22.54 7.36
C SER A 137 0.16 21.75 8.68
N ASP A 138 1.25 21.62 9.44
CA ASP A 138 1.22 20.99 10.77
C ASP A 138 0.23 21.63 11.77
N SER A 139 -0.13 22.91 11.59
CA SER A 139 -1.09 23.64 12.43
C SER A 139 -2.37 24.07 11.70
N ASP A 140 -2.63 23.53 10.52
CA ASP A 140 -3.72 23.94 9.62
C ASP A 140 -4.25 22.70 8.88
N SER A 141 -5.46 22.27 9.21
CA SER A 141 -6.07 21.00 8.77
C SER A 141 -7.56 21.02 9.07
N ASP A 142 -8.38 20.45 8.17
CA ASP A 142 -9.83 20.41 8.29
C ASP A 142 -10.43 19.04 7.89
N THR A 143 -11.77 18.97 7.75
CA THR A 143 -12.46 17.74 7.37
C THR A 143 -12.22 17.31 5.92
N GLY A 144 -11.76 18.23 5.06
CA GLY A 144 -11.29 17.94 3.70
C GLY A 144 -10.02 17.07 3.66
N ASP A 145 -9.34 16.90 4.80
CA ASP A 145 -8.19 16.01 4.96
C ASP A 145 -8.59 14.59 5.41
N HIS A 146 -9.88 14.31 5.65
CA HIS A 146 -10.35 13.08 6.28
C HIS A 146 -10.68 11.95 5.28
N TRP A 147 -9.93 10.85 5.35
CA TRP A 147 -10.10 9.68 4.48
C TRP A 147 -10.45 8.44 5.31
N MET A 148 -11.59 7.81 5.00
CA MET A 148 -11.93 6.50 5.54
C MET A 148 -11.14 5.41 4.80
N VAL A 149 -10.49 4.52 5.56
CA VAL A 149 -9.83 3.32 5.03
C VAL A 149 -10.88 2.24 4.81
N GLU A 150 -11.10 1.81 3.57
CA GLU A 150 -11.91 0.63 3.26
C GLU A 150 -11.01 -0.52 2.79
N ILE A 151 -10.97 -1.62 3.55
CA ILE A 151 -10.17 -2.81 3.19
C ILE A 151 -10.95 -3.67 2.19
N GLU A 152 -10.31 -4.10 1.10
CA GLU A 152 -10.94 -4.93 0.09
C GLU A 152 -10.74 -6.43 0.42
N GLY A 153 -11.83 -7.08 0.85
CA GLY A 153 -11.85 -8.49 1.24
C GLY A 153 -12.25 -8.68 2.71
N SER A 154 -11.72 -9.73 3.35
CA SER A 154 -12.06 -10.11 4.74
C SER A 154 -11.05 -9.61 5.80
N GLY A 155 -10.17 -8.67 5.45
CA GLY A 155 -9.18 -8.12 6.37
C GLY A 155 -9.81 -7.16 7.39
N LYS A 156 -9.42 -7.28 8.67
CA LYS A 156 -9.92 -6.41 9.75
C LYS A 156 -8.97 -5.23 9.98
N THR A 157 -7.69 -5.51 10.17
CA THR A 157 -6.59 -4.55 10.27
C THR A 157 -5.95 -4.29 8.91
N TRP A 158 -5.47 -3.06 8.71
CA TRP A 158 -4.74 -2.65 7.53
C TRP A 158 -3.31 -3.19 7.57
N LYS A 159 -2.89 -3.88 6.52
CA LYS A 159 -1.57 -4.51 6.40
C LYS A 159 -0.82 -4.03 5.15
N GLN A 160 0.51 -4.13 5.18
CA GLN A 160 1.35 -4.00 3.98
C GLN A 160 0.87 -4.98 2.89
N ASP A 161 1.00 -4.60 1.62
CA ASP A 161 0.64 -5.40 0.44
C ASP A 161 -0.86 -5.76 0.33
N GLN A 162 -1.69 -5.26 1.25
CA GLN A 162 -3.14 -5.41 1.25
C GLN A 162 -3.81 -4.37 0.34
N ARG A 163 -4.84 -4.83 -0.37
CA ARG A 163 -5.69 -4.01 -1.25
C ARG A 163 -6.66 -3.18 -0.39
N ILE A 164 -6.62 -1.87 -0.54
CA ILE A 164 -7.52 -0.92 0.13
C ILE A 164 -8.10 0.11 -0.84
N ARG A 165 -9.07 0.87 -0.35
CA ARG A 165 -9.48 2.16 -0.91
C ARG A 165 -9.38 3.23 0.18
N LEU A 166 -9.13 4.46 -0.23
CA LEU A 166 -9.29 5.63 0.64
C LEU A 166 -10.49 6.42 0.12
N ARG A 167 -11.50 6.62 0.98
CA ARG A 167 -12.71 7.35 0.65
C ARG A 167 -12.74 8.68 1.40
N HIS A 168 -12.70 9.77 0.68
CA HIS A 168 -12.85 11.10 1.26
C HIS A 168 -14.24 11.24 1.89
N LEU A 169 -14.32 11.70 3.14
CA LEU A 169 -15.59 11.77 3.86
C LEU A 169 -16.55 12.77 3.21
N ASP A 170 -16.16 14.05 3.14
CA ASP A 170 -17.08 15.15 2.86
C ASP A 170 -17.63 15.13 1.42
N THR A 171 -16.84 14.60 0.46
CA THR A 171 -17.26 14.50 -0.95
C THR A 171 -17.78 13.11 -1.33
N GLY A 172 -17.50 12.09 -0.51
CA GLY A 172 -17.74 10.67 -0.81
C GLY A 172 -16.86 10.08 -1.92
N GLY A 173 -15.84 10.81 -2.41
CA GLY A 173 -14.97 10.37 -3.50
C GLY A 173 -13.89 9.39 -3.05
N TYR A 174 -13.74 8.27 -3.74
CA TYR A 174 -12.59 7.39 -3.59
C TYR A 174 -11.37 7.97 -4.29
N LEU A 175 -10.21 7.96 -3.62
CA LEU A 175 -8.92 8.34 -4.18
C LEU A 175 -8.62 7.48 -5.41
N HIS A 176 -8.43 8.09 -6.56
CA HIS A 176 -8.39 7.44 -7.87
C HIS A 176 -7.19 7.95 -8.68
N SER A 177 -6.57 7.07 -9.46
CA SER A 177 -5.59 7.46 -10.49
C SER A 177 -5.78 6.59 -11.72
N HIS A 178 -5.29 7.03 -12.87
CA HIS A 178 -5.55 6.37 -14.16
C HIS A 178 -4.54 6.85 -15.20
N ASP A 179 -4.51 6.25 -16.41
CA ASP A 179 -3.53 6.63 -17.43
C ASP A 179 -3.90 7.90 -18.24
N LYS A 180 -4.15 8.99 -17.51
CA LYS A 180 -4.11 10.36 -18.03
C LYS A 180 -2.91 11.03 -17.35
N LYS A 181 -2.03 11.62 -18.15
CA LYS A 181 -0.74 12.16 -17.69
C LYS A 181 -0.61 13.64 -18.04
N TYR A 182 0.06 14.39 -17.18
CA TYR A 182 0.44 15.77 -17.49
C TYR A 182 1.51 15.79 -18.60
N THR A 183 1.48 16.82 -19.45
CA THR A 183 2.30 16.90 -20.68
C THR A 183 3.36 18.00 -20.68
N ARG A 184 3.40 18.85 -19.64
CA ARG A 184 4.34 19.98 -19.51
C ARG A 184 5.01 19.95 -18.14
N ILE A 185 4.53 20.79 -17.21
CA ILE A 185 4.85 20.70 -15.78
C ILE A 185 4.33 19.34 -15.26
N ALA A 186 5.07 18.69 -14.36
CA ALA A 186 4.82 17.31 -13.92
C ALA A 186 4.73 16.28 -15.08
N GLY A 187 5.42 16.54 -16.21
CA GLY A 187 5.36 15.71 -17.42
C GLY A 187 5.52 14.22 -17.16
N GLY A 188 4.57 13.42 -17.65
CA GLY A 188 4.55 11.96 -17.49
C GLY A 188 3.93 11.44 -16.18
N GLN A 189 3.74 12.30 -15.17
CA GLN A 189 3.03 11.96 -13.93
C GLN A 189 1.53 11.81 -14.21
N GLN A 190 0.85 10.90 -13.51
CA GLN A 190 -0.59 10.63 -13.66
C GLN A 190 -1.45 11.60 -12.84
N GLU A 191 -2.66 11.91 -13.32
CA GLU A 191 -3.67 12.61 -12.52
C GLU A 191 -4.07 11.77 -11.30
N VAL A 192 -4.29 12.43 -10.16
CA VAL A 192 -4.98 11.87 -8.99
C VAL A 192 -6.23 12.70 -8.75
N CYS A 193 -7.36 12.03 -8.54
CA CYS A 193 -8.68 12.65 -8.39
C CYS A 193 -9.59 11.82 -7.47
N GLY A 194 -10.74 12.36 -7.10
CA GLY A 194 -11.77 11.65 -6.34
C GLY A 194 -12.92 11.20 -7.26
N VAL A 195 -13.27 9.92 -7.22
CA VAL A 195 -14.37 9.33 -8.00
C VAL A 195 -15.32 8.60 -7.06
N ARG A 196 -16.63 8.90 -7.12
CA ARG A 196 -17.64 8.40 -6.15
C ARG A 196 -18.02 6.93 -6.32
N GLU A 197 -17.65 6.32 -7.44
CA GLU A 197 -17.91 4.90 -7.75
C GLU A 197 -16.67 4.05 -7.39
N LYS A 198 -16.88 2.85 -6.81
CA LYS A 198 -15.79 1.87 -6.66
C LYS A 198 -15.37 1.36 -8.04
N LYS A 199 -14.09 1.50 -8.38
CA LYS A 199 -13.47 1.09 -9.66
C LYS A 199 -12.14 0.37 -9.40
N PRO A 200 -11.63 -0.47 -10.31
CA PRO A 200 -10.26 -1.00 -10.17
C PRO A 200 -9.21 0.11 -10.05
N ASP A 201 -9.47 1.25 -10.68
CA ASP A 201 -8.63 2.47 -10.70
C ASP A 201 -8.71 3.33 -9.42
N ASN A 202 -9.43 2.87 -8.40
CA ASN A 202 -9.35 3.39 -7.03
C ASN A 202 -9.08 2.28 -5.99
N VAL A 203 -8.28 1.27 -6.38
CA VAL A 203 -7.62 0.33 -5.46
C VAL A 203 -6.16 0.74 -5.27
N TRP A 204 -5.73 0.78 -4.02
CA TRP A 204 -4.37 1.13 -3.62
C TRP A 204 -3.78 0.06 -2.71
N VAL A 205 -2.45 0.04 -2.64
CA VAL A 205 -1.66 -0.88 -1.83
C VAL A 205 -0.60 -0.08 -1.08
N ALA A 206 -0.45 -0.33 0.21
CA ALA A 206 0.63 0.26 0.99
C ALA A 206 1.93 -0.53 0.79
N ALA A 207 3.00 0.17 0.41
CA ALA A 207 4.29 -0.42 0.05
C ALA A 207 5.45 0.44 0.56
N GLU A 208 6.65 -0.15 0.57
CA GLU A 208 7.93 0.55 0.73
C GLU A 208 8.02 1.43 1.99
N GLY A 209 7.34 1.03 3.07
CA GLY A 209 7.18 1.84 4.28
C GLY A 209 8.09 1.46 5.46
N VAL A 210 8.09 2.35 6.45
CA VAL A 210 8.62 2.15 7.81
C VAL A 210 7.43 2.11 8.76
N TYR A 211 7.11 0.91 9.24
CA TYR A 211 5.93 0.65 10.06
C TYR A 211 6.29 0.66 11.55
N LEU A 212 5.51 1.36 12.37
CA LEU A 212 5.75 1.40 13.82
C LEU A 212 5.18 0.13 14.49
N PRO A 213 5.86 -0.44 15.51
CA PRO A 213 5.35 -1.60 16.24
C PRO A 213 3.94 -1.40 16.79
N VAL A 214 3.13 -2.46 16.78
CA VAL A 214 1.77 -2.42 17.31
C VAL A 214 1.81 -2.18 18.82
N THR A 215 1.19 -1.09 19.28
CA THR A 215 0.95 -0.80 20.69
C THR A 215 -0.48 -1.22 21.05
N GLU A 216 -0.61 -2.28 21.84
CA GLU A 216 -1.89 -2.70 22.38
C GLU A 216 -2.49 -1.62 23.30
N LYS A 217 -3.80 -1.41 23.20
CA LYS A 217 -4.53 -0.52 24.09
C LYS A 217 -4.77 -1.25 25.42
N LYS A 218 -3.99 -0.87 26.45
CA LYS A 218 -4.30 -1.12 27.86
C LYS A 218 -5.49 -0.30 28.32
#